data_AF-A0A3P7P7W8-F1
#
_entry.id   AF-A0A3P7P7W8-F1
#
_cell.length_a   1.000
_cell.length_b   1.000
_cell.length_c   1.000
_cell.angle_alpha   90.00
_cell.angle_beta   90.00
_cell.angle_gamma   90.00
#
_symmetry.space_group_name_H-M   'P 1'
#
loop_
_entity.id
_entity.type
_entity.pdbx_description
1 polymer ?
#
loop_
_entity_poly.entity_id
_entity_poly.type
_entity_poly.pdbx_seq_one_letter_code
_entity_poly.pdbx_strand_id
1 'polypeptide(L)'
;MEMFIQFGFVSMFTCAFPICGLLALLNNIFELRGDAWKLVVIFRRPFAQQANGIGVWEHAFDVVSYVAIAVNIGLIGVSGSLELLVPGLRGIDYVLLLIAIEHVFFVLRYGLARMVPPIPSAVERKMAILEHKRREALRVSSQLHAPSVG
;
A
#
# COMPACT_ATOMS: atom_id res chain seq x y z
N MET A 1 -1.88 -6.56 -12.30
CA MET A 1 -1.45 -5.49 -13.23
C MET A 1 -2.52 -4.43 -13.41
N GLU A 2 -3.76 -4.82 -13.74
CA GLU A 2 -4.91 -3.90 -13.88
C GLU A 2 -5.04 -2.94 -12.69
N MET A 3 -5.12 -3.47 -11.46
CA MET A 3 -5.16 -2.69 -10.23
C MET A 3 -3.97 -1.73 -10.03
N PHE A 4 -2.79 -2.08 -10.53
CA PHE A 4 -1.60 -1.22 -10.40
C PHE A 4 -1.70 -0.01 -11.32
N ILE A 5 -2.13 -0.22 -12.57
CA ILE A 5 -2.34 0.86 -13.54
C ILE A 5 -3.46 1.78 -13.06
N GLN A 6 -4.57 1.21 -12.59
CA GLN A 6 -5.69 1.98 -12.05
C GLN A 6 -5.26 2.84 -10.85
N PHE A 7 -4.49 2.28 -9.93
CA PHE A 7 -3.91 3.06 -8.82
C PHE A 7 -3.01 4.19 -9.32
N GLY A 8 -2.17 3.94 -10.33
CA GLY A 8 -1.34 4.97 -10.94
C GLY A 8 -2.17 6.14 -11.48
N PHE A 9 -3.24 5.86 -12.24
CA PHE A 9 -4.14 6.89 -12.76
C PHE A 9 -4.81 7.69 -11.64
N VAL A 10 -5.36 7.01 -10.64
CA VAL A 10 -6.03 7.67 -9.52
C VAL A 10 -5.04 8.52 -8.75
N SER A 11 -3.93 7.94 -8.30
CA SER A 11 -2.98 8.62 -7.41
C SER A 11 -2.28 9.80 -8.08
N MET A 12 -1.87 9.70 -9.36
CA MET A 12 -1.10 10.76 -10.03
C MET A 12 -1.96 11.93 -10.54
N PHE A 13 -3.24 11.71 -10.85
CA PHE A 13 -4.07 12.70 -11.54
C PHE A 13 -5.32 13.16 -10.75
N THR A 14 -5.40 12.83 -9.47
CA THR A 14 -6.55 13.24 -8.63
C THR A 14 -6.74 14.76 -8.59
N CYS A 15 -5.66 15.56 -8.57
CA CYS A 15 -5.77 17.03 -8.60
C CYS A 15 -6.42 17.55 -9.89
N ALA A 16 -6.23 16.88 -11.03
CA ALA A 16 -6.81 17.26 -12.31
C ALA A 16 -8.20 16.65 -12.53
N PHE A 17 -8.46 15.45 -12.00
CA PHE A 17 -9.72 14.74 -12.18
C PHE A 17 -10.24 14.14 -10.85
N PRO A 18 -10.95 14.93 -10.03
CA PRO A 18 -11.37 14.52 -8.68
C PRO A 18 -12.32 13.30 -8.65
N ILE A 19 -13.10 13.08 -9.71
CA ILE A 19 -14.07 11.97 -9.82
C ILE A 19 -13.37 10.63 -10.11
N CYS A 20 -12.07 10.65 -10.47
CA CYS A 20 -11.29 9.44 -10.80
C CYS A 20 -11.39 8.35 -9.72
N GLY A 21 -11.31 8.75 -8.44
CA GLY A 21 -11.42 7.80 -7.32
C GLY A 21 -12.78 7.10 -7.23
N LEU A 22 -13.87 7.80 -7.56
CA LEU A 22 -15.21 7.20 -7.57
C LEU A 22 -15.36 6.22 -8.73
N LEU A 23 -14.85 6.58 -9.92
CA LEU A 23 -14.87 5.67 -11.08
C LEU A 23 -14.04 4.42 -10.83
N ALA A 24 -12.87 4.58 -10.22
CA ALA A 24 -12.03 3.47 -9.79
C ALA A 24 -12.74 2.57 -8.77
N LEU A 25 -13.46 3.14 -7.80
CA LEU A 25 -14.23 2.36 -6.84
C LEU A 25 -15.34 1.55 -7.54
N LEU A 26 -16.09 2.18 -8.45
CA LEU A 26 -17.13 1.49 -9.22
C LEU A 26 -16.52 0.37 -10.07
N ASN A 27 -15.38 0.62 -10.73
CA ASN A 27 -14.67 -0.40 -11.49
C ASN A 27 -14.31 -1.60 -10.60
N ASN A 28 -13.71 -1.35 -9.42
CA ASN A 28 -13.33 -2.40 -8.48
C ASN A 28 -14.52 -3.27 -8.01
N ILE A 29 -15.72 -2.68 -7.86
CA ILE A 29 -16.93 -3.43 -7.47
C ILE A 29 -17.33 -4.42 -8.57
N PHE A 30 -17.30 -3.99 -9.83
CA PHE A 30 -17.61 -4.86 -10.97
C PHE A 30 -16.49 -5.89 -11.20
N GLU A 31 -15.25 -5.47 -11.12
CA GLU A 31 -14.06 -6.31 -11.34
C GLU A 31 -13.97 -7.42 -10.30
N LEU A 32 -14.29 -7.16 -9.02
CA LEU A 32 -14.36 -8.18 -7.98
C LEU A 32 -15.31 -9.33 -8.36
N ARG A 33 -16.50 -9.00 -8.89
CA ARG A 33 -17.47 -10.01 -9.33
C ARG A 33 -17.01 -10.71 -10.61
N GLY A 34 -16.43 -9.96 -11.54
CA GLY A 34 -15.90 -10.47 -12.80
C GLY A 34 -14.77 -11.48 -12.58
N ASP A 35 -13.83 -11.19 -11.71
CA ASP A 35 -12.70 -12.06 -11.41
C ASP A 35 -13.12 -13.30 -10.62
N ALA A 36 -14.06 -13.16 -9.68
CA ALA A 36 -14.67 -14.31 -9.01
C ALA A 36 -15.34 -15.25 -10.01
N TRP A 37 -16.11 -14.71 -10.97
CA TRP A 37 -16.73 -15.50 -12.03
C TRP A 37 -15.69 -16.21 -12.91
N LYS A 38 -14.63 -15.50 -13.33
CA LYS A 38 -13.54 -16.09 -14.13
C LYS A 38 -12.90 -17.27 -13.41
N LEU A 39 -12.61 -17.14 -12.11
CA LEU A 39 -11.96 -18.19 -11.33
C LEU A 39 -12.85 -19.43 -11.11
N VAL A 40 -14.17 -19.25 -11.00
CA VAL A 40 -15.10 -20.34 -10.71
C VAL A 40 -15.61 -21.04 -11.98
N VAL A 41 -15.88 -20.29 -13.05
CA VAL A 41 -16.58 -20.79 -14.23
C VAL A 41 -15.66 -20.95 -15.44
N ILE A 42 -14.64 -20.09 -15.60
CA ILE A 42 -13.84 -20.04 -16.82
C ILE A 42 -12.54 -20.83 -16.67
N PHE A 43 -11.81 -20.65 -15.56
CA PHE A 43 -10.51 -21.28 -15.35
C PHE A 43 -10.59 -22.65 -14.69
N ARG A 44 -9.61 -23.51 -14.97
CA ARG A 44 -9.39 -24.73 -14.20
C ARG A 44 -8.81 -24.39 -12.83
N ARG A 45 -9.12 -25.20 -11.82
CA ARG A 45 -8.66 -24.99 -10.45
C ARG A 45 -7.12 -24.91 -10.40
N PRO A 46 -6.54 -23.76 -9.98
CA PRO A 46 -5.10 -23.63 -9.85
C PRO A 46 -4.60 -24.39 -8.61
N PHE A 47 -3.31 -24.75 -8.62
CA PHE A 47 -2.65 -25.30 -7.44
C PHE A 47 -2.47 -24.21 -6.39
N ALA A 48 -2.80 -24.54 -5.15
CA ALA A 48 -2.65 -23.61 -4.04
C ALA A 48 -1.16 -23.35 -3.76
N GLN A 49 -0.79 -22.08 -3.71
CA GLN A 49 0.55 -21.63 -3.34
C GLN A 49 0.44 -20.80 -2.07
N GLN A 50 1.35 -21.06 -1.11
CA GLN A 50 1.45 -20.23 0.08
C GLN A 50 2.19 -18.94 -0.27
N ALA A 51 1.56 -17.79 0.00
CA ALA A 51 2.14 -16.48 -0.19
C ALA A 51 2.02 -15.68 1.10
N ASN A 52 3.07 -14.94 1.44
CA ASN A 52 3.07 -14.00 2.56
C ASN A 52 3.07 -12.57 2.00
N GLY A 53 1.87 -12.00 1.85
CA GLY A 53 1.67 -10.70 1.20
C GLY A 53 1.58 -10.77 -0.33
N ILE A 54 1.65 -9.59 -0.98
CA ILE A 54 1.52 -9.42 -2.43
C ILE A 54 2.85 -9.46 -3.19
N GLY A 55 3.97 -9.53 -2.47
CA GLY A 55 5.33 -9.60 -3.05
C GLY A 55 5.81 -8.27 -3.62
N VAL A 56 6.51 -8.29 -4.75
CA VAL A 56 7.13 -7.11 -5.40
C VAL A 56 6.16 -5.96 -5.66
N TRP A 57 4.87 -6.27 -5.79
CA TRP A 57 3.84 -5.27 -6.00
C TRP A 57 3.74 -4.27 -4.86
N GLU A 58 4.04 -4.67 -3.61
CA GLU A 58 4.06 -3.75 -2.47
C GLU A 58 5.07 -2.62 -2.68
N HIS A 59 6.30 -2.97 -3.06
CA HIS A 59 7.32 -1.99 -3.41
C HIS A 59 6.93 -1.15 -4.64
N ALA A 60 6.27 -1.76 -5.63
CA ALA A 60 5.82 -1.02 -6.81
C ALA A 60 4.77 0.05 -6.45
N PHE A 61 3.78 -0.29 -5.61
CA PHE A 61 2.78 0.67 -5.11
C PHE A 61 3.44 1.78 -4.27
N ASP A 62 4.44 1.44 -3.46
CA ASP A 62 5.17 2.42 -2.66
C ASP A 62 5.89 3.43 -3.56
N VAL A 63 6.65 2.96 -4.55
CA VAL A 63 7.34 3.82 -5.54
C VAL A 63 6.36 4.72 -6.29
N VAL A 64 5.25 4.16 -6.78
CA VAL A 64 4.23 4.96 -7.47
C VAL A 64 3.64 6.03 -6.55
N SER A 65 3.48 5.76 -5.26
CA SER A 65 2.98 6.76 -4.32
C SER A 65 3.92 7.96 -4.14
N TYR A 66 5.24 7.76 -4.21
CA TYR A 66 6.20 8.88 -4.25
C TYR A 66 6.12 9.65 -5.57
N VAL A 67 6.06 8.95 -6.70
CA VAL A 67 5.91 9.60 -8.01
C VAL A 67 4.61 10.41 -8.06
N ALA A 68 3.51 9.91 -7.48
CA ALA A 68 2.25 10.61 -7.41
C ALA A 68 2.33 11.95 -6.67
N ILE A 69 3.12 12.04 -5.59
CA ILE A 69 3.34 13.31 -4.88
C ILE A 69 4.00 14.32 -5.82
N ALA A 70 5.09 13.93 -6.49
CA ALA A 70 5.79 14.81 -7.43
C ALA A 70 4.88 15.27 -8.59
N VAL A 71 4.09 14.35 -9.17
CA VAL A 71 3.17 14.69 -10.27
C VAL A 71 2.07 15.65 -9.83
N ASN A 72 1.41 15.43 -8.69
CA ASN A 72 0.33 16.31 -8.24
C ASN A 72 0.85 17.70 -7.88
N ILE A 73 2.04 17.81 -7.29
CA ILE A 73 2.64 19.11 -6.97
C ILE A 73 3.07 19.83 -8.25
N GLY A 74 3.64 19.10 -9.21
CA GLY A 74 3.91 19.62 -10.55
C GLY A 74 2.65 20.14 -11.24
N LEU A 75 1.53 19.41 -11.16
CA LEU A 75 0.24 19.84 -11.71
C LEU A 75 -0.28 21.13 -11.05
N ILE A 76 -0.18 21.25 -9.72
CA ILE A 76 -0.51 22.48 -9.00
C ILE A 76 0.38 23.65 -9.45
N GLY A 77 1.66 23.37 -9.71
CA GLY A 77 2.62 24.34 -10.20
C GLY A 77 2.29 24.89 -11.58
N VAL A 78 1.87 24.00 -12.50
CA VAL A 78 1.50 24.41 -13.87
C VAL A 78 0.11 25.03 -13.91
N SER A 79 -0.82 24.64 -13.03
CA SER A 79 -2.18 25.19 -13.01
C SER A 79 -2.26 26.61 -12.46
N GLY A 80 -1.21 27.12 -11.81
CA GLY A 80 -1.19 28.45 -11.21
C GLY A 80 -2.12 28.59 -9.99
N SER A 81 -2.71 27.48 -9.50
CA SER A 81 -3.72 27.51 -8.42
C SER A 81 -3.19 28.13 -7.13
N LEU A 82 -1.89 28.04 -6.88
CA LEU A 82 -1.23 28.63 -5.70
C LEU A 82 -1.15 30.16 -5.75
N GLU A 83 -1.10 30.76 -6.94
CA GLU A 83 -1.05 32.23 -7.11
C GLU A 83 -2.37 32.89 -6.67
N LEU A 84 -3.48 32.16 -6.82
CA LEU A 84 -4.80 32.59 -6.34
C LEU A 84 -4.88 32.62 -4.81
N LEU A 85 -4.12 31.76 -4.13
CA LEU A 85 -4.16 31.61 -2.69
C LEU A 85 -3.23 32.59 -1.96
N VAL A 86 -2.07 32.89 -2.56
CA VAL A 86 -1.08 33.81 -2.00
C VAL A 86 -0.68 34.81 -3.10
N PRO A 87 -1.35 35.98 -3.14
CA PRO A 87 -1.08 36.99 -4.14
C PRO A 87 0.36 37.51 -4.05
N GLY A 88 1.07 37.53 -5.18
CA GLY A 88 2.42 38.09 -5.29
C GLY A 88 3.57 37.08 -5.35
N LEU A 89 3.30 35.78 -5.16
CA LEU A 89 4.28 34.73 -5.45
C LEU A 89 4.50 34.63 -6.97
N ARG A 90 5.69 34.98 -7.45
CA ARG A 90 6.06 34.84 -8.87
C ARG A 90 7.51 34.39 -9.02
N GLY A 91 7.82 33.71 -10.12
CA GLY A 91 9.18 33.34 -10.48
C GLY A 91 9.81 32.35 -9.50
N ILE A 92 10.96 32.72 -8.91
CA ILE A 92 11.77 31.83 -8.08
C ILE A 92 11.06 31.48 -6.76
N ASP A 93 10.40 32.45 -6.13
CA ASP A 93 9.72 32.24 -4.84
C ASP A 93 8.58 31.21 -4.96
N TYR A 94 7.91 31.19 -6.11
CA TYR A 94 6.87 30.22 -6.44
C TYR A 94 7.45 28.80 -6.55
N VAL A 95 8.55 28.63 -7.30
CA VAL A 95 9.20 27.32 -7.48
C VAL A 95 9.78 26.81 -6.17
N LEU A 96 10.42 27.67 -5.37
CA LEU A 96 10.94 27.31 -4.05
C LEU A 96 9.82 26.85 -3.11
N LEU A 97 8.66 27.52 -3.15
CA LEU A 97 7.51 27.12 -2.35
C LEU A 97 6.96 25.74 -2.78
N LEU A 98 6.88 25.46 -4.08
CA LEU A 98 6.47 24.14 -4.57
C LEU A 98 7.42 23.03 -4.11
N ILE A 99 8.74 23.26 -4.21
CA ILE A 99 9.75 22.32 -3.74
C ILE A 99 9.63 22.12 -2.22
N ALA A 100 9.40 23.19 -1.45
CA ALA A 100 9.19 23.10 -0.01
C ALA A 100 7.94 22.27 0.33
N ILE A 101 6.82 22.52 -0.36
CA ILE A 101 5.59 21.74 -0.21
C ILE A 101 5.85 20.26 -0.55
N GLU A 102 6.57 19.98 -1.64
CA GLU A 102 6.96 18.62 -2.04
C GLU A 102 7.73 17.88 -0.96
N HIS A 103 8.76 18.51 -0.40
CA HIS A 103 9.54 17.89 0.67
C HIS A 103 8.70 17.64 1.93
N VAL A 104 7.76 18.54 2.26
CA VAL A 104 6.82 18.32 3.37
C VAL A 104 5.95 17.09 3.12
N PHE A 105 5.38 16.94 1.92
CA PHE A 105 4.58 15.75 1.59
C PHE A 105 5.40 14.47 1.57
N PHE A 106 6.65 14.50 1.09
CA PHE A 106 7.55 13.34 1.15
C PHE A 106 7.89 12.94 2.58
N VAL A 107 8.25 13.91 3.44
CA VAL A 107 8.53 13.65 4.85
C VAL A 107 7.29 13.12 5.56
N LEU A 108 6.12 13.69 5.30
CA LEU A 108 4.86 13.21 5.87
C LEU A 108 4.56 11.77 5.43
N ARG A 109 4.65 11.47 4.13
CA ARG A 109 4.42 10.13 3.59
C ARG A 109 5.37 9.10 4.19
N TYR A 110 6.66 9.42 4.25
CA TYR A 110 7.69 8.58 4.84
C TYR A 110 7.46 8.39 6.35
N GLY A 111 7.14 9.47 7.07
CA GLY A 111 6.80 9.44 8.49
C GLY A 111 5.59 8.55 8.78
N LEU A 112 4.48 8.73 8.04
CA LEU A 112 3.28 7.91 8.18
C LEU A 112 3.55 6.43 7.95
N ALA A 113 4.37 6.08 6.94
CA ALA A 113 4.77 4.69 6.70
C ALA A 113 5.55 4.07 7.86
N ARG A 114 6.31 4.87 8.63
CA ARG A 114 7.05 4.39 9.80
C ARG A 114 6.22 4.38 11.09
N MET A 115 5.21 5.23 11.18
CA MET A 115 4.34 5.32 12.35
C MET A 115 3.32 4.18 12.42
N VAL A 116 2.85 3.70 11.27
CA VAL A 116 1.87 2.61 11.22
C VAL A 116 2.60 1.26 11.38
N PRO A 117 2.36 0.51 12.47
CA PRO A 117 2.99 -0.79 12.64
C PRO A 117 2.44 -1.79 11.59
N PRO A 118 3.30 -2.63 10.99
CA PRO A 118 2.89 -3.55 9.93
C PRO A 118 1.96 -4.67 10.43
N ILE A 119 1.98 -4.95 11.74
CA ILE A 119 1.17 -6.02 12.35
C ILE A 119 0.33 -5.41 13.48
N PRO A 120 -1.00 -5.62 13.50
CA PRO A 120 -1.84 -5.19 14.61
C PRO A 120 -1.51 -5.94 15.91
N SER A 121 -1.56 -5.25 17.06
CA SER A 121 -1.21 -5.82 18.37
C SER A 121 -2.04 -7.06 18.77
N ALA A 122 -3.29 -7.15 18.28
CA ALA A 122 -4.14 -8.32 18.51
C ALA A 122 -3.62 -9.58 17.81
N VAL A 123 -2.99 -9.42 16.64
CA VAL A 123 -2.38 -10.52 15.88
C VAL A 123 -1.06 -10.92 16.53
N GLU A 124 -0.25 -9.96 16.96
CA GLU A 124 1.00 -10.20 17.68
C GLU A 124 0.78 -11.05 18.94
N ARG A 125 -0.22 -10.71 19.76
CA ARG A 125 -0.58 -11.51 20.95
C ARG A 125 -0.96 -12.95 20.60
N LYS A 126 -1.73 -13.14 19.52
CA LYS A 126 -2.13 -14.49 19.06
C LYS A 126 -0.93 -15.29 18.55
N MET A 127 -0.03 -14.66 17.80
CA MET A 127 1.21 -15.28 17.34
C MET A 127 2.10 -15.69 18.53
N ALA A 128 2.23 -14.83 19.54
CA ALA A 128 2.99 -15.13 20.75
C ALA A 128 2.41 -16.33 21.52
N ILE A 129 1.08 -16.41 21.66
CA ILE A 129 0.41 -17.58 22.29
C ILE A 129 0.63 -18.84 21.46
N LEU A 130 0.50 -18.75 20.14
CA LEU A 130 0.69 -19.90 19.24
C LEU A 130 2.15 -20.39 19.27
N GLU A 131 3.11 -19.47 19.32
CA GLU A 131 4.53 -19.80 19.43
C GLU A 131 4.86 -20.44 20.78
N HIS A 132 4.28 -19.94 21.87
CA HIS A 132 4.43 -20.56 23.18
C HIS A 132 3.94 -22.01 23.21
N LYS A 133 2.72 -22.25 22.70
CA LYS A 133 2.16 -23.62 22.57
C LYS A 133 3.03 -24.53 21.71
N ARG A 134 3.58 -24.00 20.60
CA ARG A 134 4.51 -24.76 19.73
C ARG A 134 5.76 -25.17 20.50
N ARG A 135 6.33 -24.28 21.33
CA ARG A 135 7.52 -24.57 22.16
C ARG A 135 7.23 -25.64 23.22
N GLU A 136 6.05 -25.61 23.85
CA GLU A 136 5.64 -26.63 24.82
C GLU A 136 5.44 -28.00 24.17
N ALA A 137 4.78 -28.07 23.02
CA ALA A 137 4.57 -29.33 22.28
C ALA A 137 5.91 -29.97 21.87
N LEU A 138 6.90 -29.16 21.47
CA LEU A 138 8.25 -29.66 21.15
C LEU A 138 8.97 -30.19 22.40
N ARG A 139 8.84 -29.55 23.56
CA ARG A 139 9.41 -30.04 24.83
C ARG A 139 8.81 -31.38 25.23
N VAL A 140 7.48 -31.50 25.20
CA VAL A 140 6.78 -32.77 25.51
C VAL A 140 7.20 -33.86 24.53
N SER A 141 7.24 -33.55 23.22
CA SER A 141 7.72 -34.48 22.20
C SER A 141 9.17 -34.94 22.45
N SER A 142 10.06 -34.00 22.81
CA SER A 142 11.47 -34.33 23.11
C SER A 142 11.63 -35.19 24.37
N GLN A 143 10.82 -34.98 25.41
CA GLN A 143 10.81 -35.81 26.62
C GLN A 143 10.30 -37.22 26.35
N LEU A 144 9.29 -37.37 25.48
CA LEU A 144 8.76 -38.68 25.06
C LEU A 144 9.77 -39.49 24.22
N HIS A 145 10.66 -38.83 23.48
CA HIS A 145 11.68 -39.47 22.63
C HIS A 145 13.06 -39.57 23.31
N ALA A 146 13.21 -39.17 24.57
CA ALA A 146 14.45 -39.35 25.30
C ALA A 146 14.66 -40.85 25.58
N PRO A 147 15.83 -41.43 25.23
CA PRO A 147 16.08 -42.85 25.49
C PRO A 147 16.02 -43.10 27.00
N SER A 148 15.27 -44.12 27.42
CA SER A 148 15.29 -44.60 28.80
C SER A 148 16.70 -45.10 29.11
N VAL A 149 17.51 -44.24 29.74
CA VAL A 149 18.79 -44.65 30.30
C VAL A 149 18.46 -45.52 31.51
N GLY A 150 18.40 -46.83 31.26
CA GLY A 150 18.37 -47.88 32.27
C GLY A 150 19.78 -48.25 32.71
#